data_AF-A0A3D1TQW4-F1
#
_entry.id   AF-A0A3D1TQW4-F1
#
_cell.length_a   1.000
_cell.length_b   1.000
_cell.length_c   1.000
_cell.angle_alpha   90.00
_cell.angle_beta   90.00
_cell.angle_gamma   90.00
#
_symmetry.space_group_name_H-M   'P 1'
#
loop_
_entity.id
_entity.type
_entity.pdbx_description
1 polymer ?
#
loop_
_entity_poly.entity_id
_entity_poly.type
_entity_poly.pdbx_seq_one_letter_code
_entity_poly.pdbx_strand_id
1 'polypeptide(L)'
;MDSSNFTDRMATVQRSLEEIAGNISYALGELPSLGVQDGIRASIREFLAELASTLYDVRKEVWTLSDALHPPEDPKVLDAVEAGTDPRSTGSLIDTWLRRELERMHQLVISLQGDPALSLAYVLLTESAANILHAFSRLEAALDAITAGLEQAQERLEGALMIFRRLGARKDIERMEQELAALDRSADLAR
;
A
#
# COMPACT_ATOMS: atom_id res chain seq x y z
N MET A 1 -19.09 -12.84 0.34
CA MET A 1 -17.95 -12.17 1.01
C MET A 1 -18.46 -10.84 1.51
N ASP A 2 -18.15 -10.42 2.73
CA ASP A 2 -18.67 -9.16 3.26
C ASP A 2 -17.86 -8.00 2.64
N SER A 3 -18.40 -7.42 1.56
CA SER A 3 -17.79 -6.30 0.83
C SER A 3 -17.40 -5.15 1.78
N SER A 4 -18.15 -4.98 2.88
CA SER A 4 -17.83 -4.03 3.95
C SER A 4 -16.41 -4.16 4.49
N ASN A 5 -15.88 -5.38 4.61
CA ASN A 5 -14.58 -5.62 5.24
C ASN A 5 -13.40 -5.18 4.34
N PHE A 6 -13.50 -5.35 3.02
CA PHE A 6 -12.47 -4.85 2.09
C PHE A 6 -12.51 -3.33 1.98
N THR A 7 -13.70 -2.74 1.94
CA THR A 7 -13.87 -1.28 1.91
C THR A 7 -13.26 -0.62 3.15
N ASP A 8 -13.51 -1.17 4.34
CA ASP A 8 -12.95 -0.63 5.60
C ASP A 8 -11.42 -0.72 5.66
N ARG A 9 -10.85 -1.83 5.16
CA ARG A 9 -9.40 -2.01 5.07
C ARG A 9 -8.78 -1.06 4.05
N MET A 10 -9.41 -0.87 2.90
CA MET A 10 -8.93 0.07 1.89
C MET A 10 -8.97 1.51 2.39
N ALA A 11 -10.03 1.89 3.12
CA ALA A 11 -10.11 3.19 3.78
C ALA A 11 -8.99 3.37 4.83
N THR A 12 -8.59 2.30 5.51
CA THR A 12 -7.46 2.32 6.45
C THR A 12 -6.13 2.55 5.73
N VAL A 13 -5.90 1.86 4.60
CA VAL A 13 -4.71 2.07 3.76
C VAL A 13 -4.64 3.52 3.28
N GLN A 14 -5.73 4.05 2.73
CA GLN A 14 -5.79 5.43 2.22
C GLN A 14 -5.52 6.46 3.33
N ARG A 15 -6.16 6.32 4.49
CA ARG A 15 -5.94 7.21 5.64
C ARG A 15 -4.47 7.19 6.10
N SER A 16 -3.86 6.01 6.20
CA SER A 16 -2.44 5.89 6.54
C SER A 16 -1.55 6.62 5.53
N LEU A 17 -1.83 6.54 4.22
CA LEU A 17 -1.07 7.28 3.20
C LEU A 17 -1.26 8.80 3.28
N GLU A 18 -2.43 9.27 3.70
CA GLU A 18 -2.67 10.68 3.97
C GLU A 18 -1.88 11.16 5.19
N GLU A 19 -1.85 10.38 6.26
CA GLU A 19 -1.07 10.68 7.46
C GLU A 19 0.43 10.73 7.17
N ILE A 20 0.96 9.79 6.38
CA ILE A 20 2.38 9.80 5.96
C ILE A 20 2.68 11.08 5.17
N ALA A 21 1.84 11.42 4.18
CA ALA A 21 2.02 12.65 3.40
C ALA A 21 1.93 13.92 4.25
N GLY A 22 1.03 13.93 5.23
CA GLY A 22 0.86 15.03 6.18
C GLY A 22 2.13 15.27 6.99
N ASN A 23 2.75 14.20 7.52
CA ASN A 23 4.01 14.29 8.26
C ASN A 23 5.19 14.75 7.38
N ILE A 24 5.27 14.28 6.14
CA ILE A 24 6.29 14.75 5.19
C ILE A 24 6.12 16.26 4.92
N SER A 25 4.88 16.68 4.66
CA SER A 25 4.56 18.09 4.37
C SER A 25 4.84 18.99 5.58
N TYR A 26 4.50 18.52 6.78
CA TYR A 26 4.81 19.20 8.03
C TYR A 26 6.33 19.38 8.20
N ALA A 27 7.11 18.30 8.07
CA ALA A 27 8.56 18.36 8.20
C ALA A 27 9.19 19.31 7.17
N LEU A 28 8.74 19.27 5.91
CA LEU A 28 9.18 20.20 4.86
C LEU A 28 8.84 21.67 5.18
N GLY A 29 7.69 21.92 5.80
CA GLY A 29 7.22 23.26 6.18
C GLY A 29 8.00 23.85 7.36
N GLU A 30 8.37 23.02 8.34
CA GLU A 30 9.13 23.44 9.52
C GLU A 30 10.64 23.55 9.25
N LEU A 31 11.19 22.74 8.34
CA LEU A 31 12.63 22.68 8.10
C LEU A 31 13.34 24.04 7.85
N PRO A 32 12.75 25.03 7.15
CA PRO A 32 13.35 26.36 6.99
C PRO A 32 13.53 27.15 8.29
N SER A 33 12.76 26.85 9.35
CA SER A 33 12.79 27.59 10.62
C SER A 33 13.90 27.12 11.58
N LEU A 34 14.47 25.93 11.34
CA LEU A 34 15.29 25.22 12.32
C LEU A 34 16.75 25.69 12.47
N GLY A 35 17.18 26.73 11.76
CA GLY A 35 18.55 27.28 11.89
C GLY A 35 19.69 26.31 11.52
N VAL A 36 19.39 25.18 10.86
CA VAL A 36 20.39 24.19 10.44
C VAL A 36 21.26 24.67 9.28
N GLN A 37 22.47 24.15 9.17
CA GLN A 37 23.37 24.42 8.04
C GLN A 37 22.71 24.07 6.70
N ASP A 38 22.95 24.87 5.66
CA ASP A 38 22.28 24.74 4.37
C ASP A 38 22.50 23.37 3.72
N GLY A 39 23.69 22.77 3.87
CA GLY A 39 23.98 21.43 3.33
C GLY A 39 23.12 20.34 3.97
N ILE A 40 22.98 20.38 5.31
CA ILE A 40 22.13 19.43 6.05
C ILE A 40 20.66 19.67 5.71
N ARG A 41 20.24 20.94 5.65
CA ARG A 41 18.88 21.30 5.24
C ARG A 41 18.55 20.76 3.85
N ALA A 42 19.46 20.91 2.89
CA ALA A 42 19.29 20.41 1.54
C ALA A 42 19.15 18.88 1.52
N SER A 43 20.00 18.17 2.26
CA SER A 43 19.94 16.70 2.35
C SER A 43 18.63 16.20 2.97
N ILE A 44 18.15 16.82 4.06
CA ILE A 44 16.86 16.46 4.66
C ILE A 44 15.71 16.72 3.67
N ARG A 45 15.74 17.88 3.00
CA ARG A 45 14.72 18.25 2.01
C ARG A 45 14.68 17.30 0.82
N GLU A 46 15.84 16.92 0.30
CA GLU A 46 15.97 15.97 -0.80
C GLU A 46 15.39 14.61 -0.41
N PHE A 47 15.76 14.08 0.76
CA PHE A 47 15.17 12.85 1.28
C PHE A 47 13.64 12.92 1.40
N LEU A 48 13.10 13.99 2.01
CA LEU A 48 11.64 14.15 2.18
C LEU A 48 10.92 14.30 0.82
N ALA A 49 11.56 14.91 -0.17
CA ALA A 49 11.01 15.01 -1.52
C ALA A 49 11.00 13.66 -2.25
N GLU A 50 12.05 12.87 -2.11
CA GLU A 50 12.10 11.51 -2.66
C GLU A 50 11.05 10.60 -2.00
N LEU A 51 10.93 10.66 -0.68
CA LEU A 51 9.89 9.92 0.05
C LEU A 51 8.48 10.33 -0.41
N ALA A 52 8.23 11.62 -0.65
CA ALA A 52 6.97 12.10 -1.21
C ALA A 52 6.71 11.55 -2.62
N SER A 53 7.75 11.42 -3.45
CA SER A 53 7.66 10.82 -4.78
C SER A 53 7.30 9.33 -4.69
N THR A 54 7.98 8.57 -3.84
CA THR A 54 7.65 7.16 -3.60
C THR A 54 6.20 7.01 -3.11
N LEU A 55 5.73 7.91 -2.24
CA LEU A 55 4.36 7.90 -1.75
C LEU A 55 3.33 8.18 -2.85
N TYR A 56 3.67 9.01 -3.84
CA TYR A 56 2.83 9.23 -5.01
C TYR A 56 2.67 7.94 -5.83
N ASP A 57 3.76 7.23 -6.08
CA ASP A 57 3.73 5.95 -6.78
C ASP A 57 2.93 4.90 -5.99
N VAL A 58 3.13 4.81 -4.67
CA VAL A 58 2.34 3.95 -3.79
C VAL A 58 0.84 4.27 -3.86
N ARG A 59 0.45 5.54 -3.88
CA ARG A 59 -0.97 5.93 -4.00
C ARG A 59 -1.59 5.44 -5.29
N LYS A 60 -0.87 5.55 -6.40
CA LYS A 60 -1.31 5.04 -7.69
C LYS A 60 -1.53 3.53 -7.64
N GLU A 61 -0.60 2.79 -7.03
CA GLU A 61 -0.72 1.34 -6.85
C GLU A 61 -1.88 0.96 -5.92
N VAL A 62 -2.15 1.74 -4.87
CA VAL A 62 -3.32 1.53 -4.01
C VAL A 62 -4.63 1.79 -4.75
N TRP A 63 -4.67 2.74 -5.69
CA TRP A 63 -5.83 2.91 -6.56
C TRP A 63 -6.02 1.71 -7.48
N THR A 64 -4.96 1.22 -8.12
CA THR A 64 -5.01 -0.02 -8.91
C THR A 64 -5.55 -1.19 -8.08
N LEU A 65 -5.07 -1.34 -6.83
CA LEU A 65 -5.55 -2.36 -5.90
C LEU A 65 -7.04 -2.16 -5.56
N SER A 66 -7.47 -0.93 -5.32
CA SER A 66 -8.87 -0.60 -5.03
C SER A 66 -9.79 -0.96 -6.19
N ASP A 67 -9.38 -0.62 -7.42
CA ASP A 67 -10.11 -0.92 -8.65
C ASP A 67 -10.21 -2.43 -8.90
N ALA A 68 -9.12 -3.17 -8.63
CA ALA A 68 -9.11 -4.63 -8.73
C ALA A 68 -10.06 -5.31 -7.72
N LEU A 69 -10.21 -4.74 -6.52
CA LEU A 69 -11.12 -5.26 -5.50
C LEU A 69 -12.59 -4.90 -5.73
N HIS A 70 -12.86 -3.85 -6.50
CA HIS A 70 -14.21 -3.39 -6.82
C HIS A 70 -14.34 -3.22 -8.35
N PRO A 71 -14.34 -4.34 -9.10
CA PRO A 71 -14.47 -4.26 -10.54
C PRO A 71 -15.76 -3.51 -10.90
N PRO A 72 -15.71 -2.61 -11.89
CA PRO A 72 -16.86 -1.81 -12.29
C PRO A 72 -18.05 -2.70 -12.66
N GLU A 73 -19.25 -2.30 -12.26
CA GLU A 73 -20.50 -3.03 -12.58
C GLU A 73 -20.77 -3.11 -14.10
N ASP A 74 -20.12 -2.27 -14.91
CA ASP A 74 -20.25 -2.24 -16.37
C ASP A 74 -19.24 -3.20 -17.04
N PRO A 75 -19.73 -4.27 -17.71
CA PRO A 75 -18.89 -5.23 -18.44
C PRO A 75 -18.01 -4.61 -19.53
N LYS A 76 -18.34 -3.42 -20.04
CA LYS A 76 -17.55 -2.75 -21.10
C LYS A 76 -16.28 -2.09 -20.59
N VAL A 77 -16.13 -1.93 -19.27
CA VAL A 77 -14.90 -1.40 -18.65
C VAL A 77 -13.90 -2.54 -18.37
N LEU A 78 -14.36 -3.81 -18.31
CA LEU A 78 -13.48 -4.97 -18.09
C LEU A 78 -12.39 -5.13 -19.17
N ASP A 79 -12.69 -4.79 -20.42
CA ASP A 79 -11.70 -4.83 -21.52
C ASP A 79 -10.62 -3.74 -21.38
N ALA A 80 -10.86 -2.68 -20.59
CA ALA A 80 -9.86 -1.65 -20.29
C ALA A 80 -8.99 -1.99 -19.06
N VAL A 81 -9.45 -2.91 -18.21
CA VAL A 81 -8.71 -3.45 -17.05
C VAL A 81 -7.92 -4.71 -17.46
N GLU A 82 -7.50 -4.79 -18.73
CA GLU A 82 -6.63 -5.86 -19.25
C GLU A 82 -5.18 -5.78 -18.74
N ALA A 83 -4.80 -4.68 -18.08
CA ALA A 83 -3.55 -4.60 -17.30
C ALA A 83 -3.78 -5.12 -15.86
N GLY A 84 -4.22 -6.37 -15.75
CA GLY A 84 -4.49 -7.03 -14.46
C GLY A 84 -3.25 -7.06 -13.58
N THR A 85 -3.20 -6.17 -12.58
CA THR A 85 -2.13 -6.19 -11.59
C THR A 85 -2.59 -7.06 -10.42
N ASP A 86 -1.80 -8.06 -10.06
CA ASP A 86 -2.08 -8.96 -8.94
C ASP A 86 -2.17 -8.16 -7.64
N PRO A 87 -3.33 -8.15 -6.97
CA PRO A 87 -3.49 -7.50 -5.67
C PRO A 87 -2.42 -7.89 -4.65
N ARG A 88 -1.95 -9.14 -4.68
CA ARG A 88 -0.91 -9.64 -3.75
C ARG A 88 0.45 -9.06 -4.09
N SER A 89 0.81 -9.07 -5.36
CA SER A 89 2.04 -8.46 -5.87
C SER A 89 2.07 -6.96 -5.64
N THR A 90 0.93 -6.26 -5.83
CA THR A 90 0.77 -4.84 -5.51
C THR A 90 1.01 -4.56 -4.03
N GLY A 91 0.42 -5.36 -3.13
CA GLY A 91 0.64 -5.24 -1.69
C GLY A 91 2.11 -5.40 -1.29
N SER A 92 2.79 -6.43 -1.82
CA SER A 92 4.21 -6.70 -1.57
C SER A 92 5.14 -5.59 -2.10
N LEU A 93 4.81 -5.04 -3.26
CA LEU A 93 5.55 -3.94 -3.88
C LEU A 93 5.42 -2.65 -3.08
N ILE A 94 4.21 -2.31 -2.61
CA ILE A 94 3.96 -1.19 -1.71
C ILE A 94 4.77 -1.34 -0.41
N ASP A 95 4.71 -2.52 0.22
CA ASP A 95 5.44 -2.83 1.45
C ASP A 95 6.96 -2.65 1.25
N THR A 96 7.51 -3.23 0.18
CA THR A 96 8.94 -3.15 -0.13
C THR A 96 9.41 -1.71 -0.33
N TRP A 97 8.65 -0.91 -1.10
CA TRP A 97 9.01 0.49 -1.34
C TRP A 97 8.99 1.31 -0.06
N LEU A 98 7.94 1.20 0.74
CA LEU A 98 7.82 1.98 1.98
C LEU A 98 8.87 1.55 3.01
N ARG A 99 9.13 0.25 3.21
CA ARG A 99 10.19 -0.20 4.13
C ARG A 99 11.56 0.35 3.77
N ARG A 100 11.89 0.39 2.48
CA ARG A 100 13.16 0.96 2.01
C ARG A 100 13.28 2.42 2.42
N GLU A 101 12.23 3.22 2.23
CA GLU A 101 12.28 4.63 2.62
C GLU A 101 12.27 4.83 4.15
N LEU A 102 11.60 3.96 4.91
CA LEU A 102 11.65 3.98 6.38
C LEU A 102 13.04 3.67 6.93
N GLU A 103 13.74 2.70 6.34
CA GLU A 103 15.14 2.41 6.68
C GLU A 103 16.02 3.64 6.42
N ARG A 104 15.85 4.29 5.25
CA ARG A 104 16.56 5.53 4.94
C ARG A 104 16.24 6.65 5.92
N MET A 105 14.97 6.78 6.33
CA MET A 105 14.56 7.75 7.35
C MET A 105 15.24 7.47 8.70
N HIS A 106 15.31 6.20 9.09
CA HIS A 106 15.99 5.78 10.32
C HIS A 106 17.47 6.14 10.29
N GLN A 107 18.17 5.86 9.18
CA GLN A 107 19.58 6.23 9.00
C GLN A 107 19.78 7.76 9.06
N LEU A 108 18.88 8.54 8.45
CA LEU A 108 18.91 10.00 8.53
C LEU A 108 18.73 10.48 9.98
N VAL A 109 17.75 9.96 10.72
CA VAL A 109 17.55 10.31 12.14
C VAL A 109 18.78 9.98 12.99
N ILE A 110 19.40 8.81 12.80
CA ILE A 110 20.64 8.43 13.50
C ILE A 110 21.77 9.42 13.18
N SER A 111 21.93 9.84 11.92
CA SER A 111 23.00 10.76 11.52
C SER A 111 22.91 12.15 12.17
N LEU A 112 21.72 12.54 12.62
CA LEU A 112 21.48 13.82 13.30
C LEU A 112 21.66 13.71 14.82
N GLN A 113 21.73 12.49 15.36
CA GLN A 113 21.79 12.24 16.79
C GLN A 113 23.14 12.66 17.37
N GLY A 114 23.10 13.38 18.49
CA GLY A 114 24.29 13.70 19.29
C GLY A 114 24.99 15.01 18.93
N ASP A 115 24.59 15.71 17.86
CA ASP A 115 25.05 17.07 17.57
C ASP A 115 24.08 18.11 18.17
N PRO A 116 24.51 18.92 19.16
CA PRO A 116 23.66 19.97 19.74
C PRO A 116 23.15 20.98 18.71
N ALA A 117 23.91 21.27 17.65
CA ALA A 117 23.52 22.19 16.59
C ALA A 117 22.37 21.64 15.72
N LEU A 118 22.14 20.32 15.76
CA LEU A 118 21.11 19.62 14.99
C LEU A 118 19.93 19.16 15.85
N SER A 119 19.93 19.47 17.15
CA SER A 119 18.95 18.99 18.12
C SER A 119 17.49 19.25 17.71
N LEU A 120 17.17 20.43 17.18
CA LEU A 120 15.81 20.73 16.73
C LEU A 120 15.40 19.94 15.48
N ALA A 121 16.31 19.76 14.51
CA ALA A 121 16.06 18.93 13.33
C ALA A 121 15.95 17.45 13.67
N TYR A 122 16.77 16.98 14.61
CA TYR A 122 16.67 15.64 15.17
C TYR A 122 15.30 15.41 15.81
N VAL A 123 14.80 16.34 16.65
CA VAL A 123 13.48 16.22 17.28
C VAL A 123 12.37 16.20 16.22
N LEU A 124 12.36 17.16 15.29
CA LEU A 124 11.37 17.23 14.21
C LEU A 124 11.30 15.92 13.42
N LEU A 125 12.46 15.41 12.98
CA LEU A 125 12.52 14.20 12.16
C LEU A 125 12.23 12.93 12.96
N THR A 126 12.61 12.86 14.23
CA THR A 126 12.29 11.72 15.09
C THR A 126 10.78 11.63 15.33
N GLU A 127 10.13 12.76 15.62
CA GLU A 127 8.67 12.82 15.79
C GLU A 127 7.95 12.45 14.49
N SER A 128 8.37 13.04 13.37
CA SER A 128 7.80 12.71 12.05
C SER A 128 8.02 11.24 11.68
N ALA A 129 9.21 10.68 11.98
CA ALA A 129 9.52 9.28 11.73
C ALA A 129 8.64 8.34 12.56
N ALA A 130 8.43 8.65 13.84
CA ALA A 130 7.56 7.86 14.70
C ALA A 130 6.11 7.85 14.17
N ASN A 131 5.58 9.01 13.80
CA ASN A 131 4.23 9.11 13.24
C ASN A 131 4.09 8.35 11.90
N ILE A 132 5.07 8.50 11.01
CA ILE A 132 5.12 7.79 9.73
C ILE A 132 5.19 6.27 9.96
N LEU A 133 6.03 5.80 10.89
CA LEU A 133 6.15 4.39 11.23
C LEU A 133 4.82 3.83 11.77
N HIS A 134 4.14 4.55 12.66
CA HIS A 134 2.83 4.15 13.17
C HIS A 134 1.77 4.07 12.06
N ALA A 135 1.76 5.02 11.12
CA ALA A 135 0.85 5.00 9.97
C ALA A 135 1.18 3.81 9.03
N PHE A 136 2.46 3.55 8.80
CA PHE A 136 2.93 2.42 8.02
C PHE A 136 2.52 1.08 8.63
N SER A 137 2.69 0.86 9.94
CA SER A 137 2.28 -0.40 10.58
C SER A 137 0.77 -0.68 10.44
N ARG A 138 -0.07 0.36 10.44
CA ARG A 138 -1.51 0.20 10.18
C ARG A 138 -1.80 -0.12 8.72
N LEU A 139 -1.05 0.49 7.80
CA LEU A 139 -1.15 0.22 6.37
C LEU A 139 -0.74 -1.23 6.07
N GLU A 140 0.40 -1.67 6.61
CA GLU A 140 0.92 -3.03 6.49
C GLU A 140 -0.12 -4.05 6.98
N ALA A 141 -0.63 -3.87 8.21
CA ALA A 141 -1.66 -4.75 8.75
C ALA A 141 -2.94 -4.80 7.91
N ALA A 142 -3.33 -3.68 7.28
CA ALA A 142 -4.48 -3.62 6.39
C ALA A 142 -4.21 -4.35 5.06
N LEU A 143 -3.02 -4.19 4.47
CA LEU A 143 -2.60 -4.90 3.27
C LEU A 143 -2.52 -6.42 3.51
N ASP A 144 -1.91 -6.85 4.61
CA ASP A 144 -1.85 -8.26 5.01
C ASP A 144 -3.25 -8.86 5.14
N ALA A 145 -4.16 -8.12 5.79
CA ALA A 145 -5.53 -8.55 5.94
C ALA A 145 -6.24 -8.69 4.58
N ILE A 146 -6.04 -7.75 3.65
CA ILE A 146 -6.57 -7.82 2.27
C ILE A 146 -6.04 -9.08 1.57
N THR A 147 -4.73 -9.31 1.60
CA THR A 147 -4.07 -10.47 0.98
C THR A 147 -4.63 -11.78 1.53
N ALA A 148 -4.69 -11.94 2.86
CA ALA A 148 -5.25 -13.13 3.50
C ALA A 148 -6.74 -13.32 3.17
N GLY A 149 -7.48 -12.22 3.04
CA GLY A 149 -8.87 -12.24 2.59
C GLY A 149 -9.03 -12.80 1.18
N LEU A 150 -8.15 -12.40 0.26
CA LEU A 150 -8.13 -12.90 -1.13
C LEU A 150 -7.78 -14.38 -1.21
N GLU A 151 -6.78 -14.83 -0.45
CA GLU A 151 -6.42 -16.26 -0.35
C GLU A 151 -7.61 -17.10 0.15
N GLN A 152 -8.28 -16.66 1.21
CA GLN A 152 -9.45 -17.35 1.72
C GLN A 152 -10.61 -17.37 0.70
N ALA A 153 -10.76 -16.32 -0.10
CA ALA A 153 -11.75 -16.27 -1.18
C ALA A 153 -11.48 -17.35 -2.22
N GLN A 154 -10.22 -17.45 -2.65
CA GLN A 154 -9.76 -18.42 -3.63
C GLN A 154 -10.01 -19.85 -3.14
N GLU A 155 -9.56 -20.20 -1.93
CA GLU A 155 -9.75 -21.53 -1.35
C GLU A 155 -11.24 -21.92 -1.26
N ARG A 156 -12.11 -20.97 -0.90
CA ARG A 156 -13.57 -21.20 -0.84
C ARG A 156 -14.16 -21.48 -2.21
N LEU A 157 -13.73 -20.76 -3.24
CA LEU A 157 -14.19 -20.98 -4.61
C LEU A 157 -13.67 -22.31 -5.15
N GLU A 158 -12.42 -22.68 -4.89
CA GLU A 158 -11.89 -24.00 -5.27
C GLU A 158 -12.66 -25.14 -4.59
N GLY A 159 -12.94 -25.00 -3.29
CA GLY A 159 -13.72 -25.97 -2.52
C GLY A 159 -15.15 -26.13 -3.05
N ALA A 160 -15.84 -25.01 -3.34
CA ALA A 160 -17.18 -25.07 -3.90
C ALA A 160 -17.20 -25.62 -5.34
N LEU A 161 -16.19 -25.33 -6.16
CA LEU A 161 -16.01 -25.95 -7.48
C LEU A 161 -15.92 -27.47 -7.39
N MET A 162 -15.16 -27.99 -6.43
CA MET A 162 -15.04 -29.43 -6.20
C MET A 162 -16.40 -30.07 -5.89
N ILE A 163 -17.23 -29.40 -5.08
CA ILE A 163 -18.58 -29.85 -4.74
C ILE A 163 -19.48 -29.84 -5.98
N PHE A 164 -19.51 -28.75 -6.75
CA PHE A 164 -20.35 -28.66 -7.94
C PHE A 164 -19.95 -29.65 -9.03
N ARG A 165 -18.64 -29.89 -9.21
CA ARG A 165 -18.13 -30.96 -10.09
C ARG A 165 -18.66 -32.33 -9.69
N ARG A 166 -18.72 -32.63 -8.38
CA ARG A 166 -19.29 -33.88 -7.88
C ARG A 166 -20.80 -33.98 -8.09
N LEU A 167 -21.52 -32.87 -8.05
CA LEU A 167 -22.97 -32.80 -8.23
C LEU A 167 -23.42 -32.76 -9.71
N GLY A 168 -22.49 -32.58 -10.66
CA GLY A 168 -22.82 -32.47 -12.09
C GLY A 168 -23.51 -31.16 -12.48
N ALA A 169 -23.40 -30.12 -11.66
CA ALA A 169 -24.06 -28.83 -11.84
C ALA A 169 -23.31 -27.94 -12.86
N ARG A 170 -23.36 -28.30 -14.15
CA ARG A 170 -22.54 -27.69 -15.22
C ARG A 170 -22.54 -26.15 -15.26
N LYS A 171 -23.70 -25.51 -15.09
CA LYS A 171 -23.79 -24.03 -15.14
C LYS A 171 -23.12 -23.37 -13.94
N ASP A 172 -23.22 -23.97 -12.75
CA ASP A 172 -22.59 -23.44 -11.55
C ASP A 172 -21.07 -23.66 -11.58
N ILE A 173 -20.62 -24.77 -12.18
CA ILE A 173 -19.20 -25.02 -12.46
C ILE A 173 -18.64 -23.95 -13.41
N GLU A 174 -19.29 -23.72 -14.55
CA GLU A 174 -18.83 -22.70 -15.53
C GLU A 174 -18.75 -21.31 -14.90
N ARG A 175 -19.76 -20.91 -14.12
CA ARG A 175 -19.76 -19.62 -13.42
C ARG A 175 -18.59 -19.52 -12.43
N MET A 176 -18.37 -20.55 -11.63
CA MET A 176 -17.31 -20.53 -10.64
C MET A 176 -15.91 -20.65 -11.25
N GLU A 177 -15.75 -21.37 -12.36
CA GLU A 177 -14.50 -21.40 -13.12
C GLU A 177 -14.17 -20.03 -13.72
N GLN A 178 -15.19 -19.26 -14.14
CA GLN A 178 -15.02 -17.86 -14.54
C GLN A 178 -14.61 -16.96 -13.38
N GLU A 179 -15.24 -17.11 -12.20
CA GLU A 179 -14.88 -16.36 -10.98
C GLU A 179 -13.46 -16.72 -10.51
N LEU A 180 -13.08 -17.99 -10.54
CA LEU A 180 -11.73 -18.44 -10.21
C LEU A 180 -10.70 -17.94 -11.22
N ALA A 181 -11.00 -18.03 -12.52
CA ALA A 181 -10.13 -17.50 -13.56
C ALA A 181 -10.02 -15.97 -13.50
N ALA A 182 -11.01 -15.25 -12.96
CA ALA A 182 -10.89 -13.82 -12.70
C ALA A 182 -9.89 -13.55 -11.55
N LEU A 183 -9.91 -14.38 -10.49
CA LEU A 183 -8.92 -14.32 -9.41
C LEU A 183 -7.52 -14.74 -9.87
N ASP A 184 -7.37 -15.84 -10.62
CA ASP A 184 -6.05 -16.31 -11.08
C ASP A 184 -5.46 -15.42 -12.19
N ARG A 185 -6.29 -14.86 -13.09
CA ARG A 185 -5.80 -13.85 -14.05
C ARG A 185 -5.34 -12.57 -13.37
N SER A 186 -5.87 -12.28 -12.17
CA SER A 186 -5.26 -11.24 -11.36
C SER A 186 -3.83 -11.63 -10.94
N ALA A 187 -3.54 -12.92 -10.69
CA ALA A 187 -2.25 -13.40 -10.18
C ALA A 187 -1.10 -13.58 -11.22
N ASP A 188 -1.39 -13.97 -12.47
CA ASP A 188 -0.35 -14.47 -13.41
C ASP A 188 0.31 -13.41 -14.32
N LEU A 189 -0.22 -12.18 -14.43
CA LEU A 189 0.31 -11.15 -15.34
C LEU A 189 1.53 -10.36 -14.79
N ALA A 190 2.08 -10.76 -13.65
CA ALA A 190 3.16 -10.07 -12.94
C ALA A 190 4.50 -10.83 -12.87
N ARG A 191 4.64 -11.96 -13.59
CA ARG A 191 5.93 -12.68 -13.77
C ARG A 191 6.61 -12.35 -15.08
#